data_AF-A0A9E2H7X2-F1
#
_entry.id   AF-A0A9E2H7X2-F1
#
_cell.length_a   1.000
_cell.length_b   1.000
_cell.length_c   1.000
_cell.angle_alpha   90.00
_cell.angle_beta   90.00
_cell.angle_gamma   90.00
#
_symmetry.space_group_name_H-M   'P 1'
#
loop_
_entity.id
_entity.type
_entity.pdbx_description
1 polymer ?
#
loop_
_entity_poly.entity_id
_entity_poly.type
_entity_poly.pdbx_seq_one_letter_code
_entity_poly.pdbx_strand_id
1 'polypeptide(L)'
;MTALDGGCDSLTAVEISEAAVAQFEINVALNRRGSEQVNVMTGDAFEILREMADAGERFDMIILDPPAFCKSKTAIVKACRGYKDINRIAMQLLSPNGILVSCS
;
A
#
# COMPACT_ATOMS: atom_id res chain seq x y z
N MET A 1 14.31 -8.25 4.59
CA MET A 1 14.35 -7.02 5.40
C MET A 1 12.99 -6.38 5.24
N THR A 2 12.15 -6.48 6.26
CA THR A 2 10.77 -5.96 6.26
C THR A 2 10.77 -4.54 6.82
N ALA A 3 9.73 -3.74 6.55
CA ALA A 3 9.59 -2.40 7.16
C ALA A 3 9.60 -2.45 8.71
N LEU A 4 9.15 -3.57 9.29
CA LEU A 4 9.18 -3.82 10.74
C LEU A 4 10.61 -3.94 11.29
N ASP A 5 11.54 -4.53 10.52
CA ASP A 5 12.95 -4.62 10.91
C ASP A 5 13.62 -3.23 10.96
N GLY A 6 13.06 -2.26 10.22
CA GLY A 6 13.52 -0.87 10.18
C GLY A 6 13.07 0.00 11.36
N GLY A 7 12.30 -0.55 12.32
CA GLY A 7 11.82 0.18 13.49
C GLY A 7 10.53 0.95 13.26
N CYS A 8 9.68 0.50 12.34
CA CYS A 8 8.35 1.09 12.15
C CYS A 8 7.42 0.80 13.34
N ASP A 9 6.68 1.82 13.82
CA ASP A 9 5.76 1.70 14.96
C ASP A 9 4.47 0.93 14.62
N SER A 10 4.00 1.06 13.38
CA SER A 10 2.82 0.35 12.86
C SER A 10 2.90 0.17 11.35
N LEU A 11 2.52 -1.00 10.86
CA LEU A 11 2.51 -1.33 9.44
C LEU A 11 1.09 -1.63 8.99
N THR A 12 0.64 -0.99 7.91
CA THR A 12 -0.59 -1.39 7.21
C THR A 12 -0.23 -1.95 5.84
N ALA A 13 -0.69 -3.17 5.56
CA ALA A 13 -0.52 -3.84 4.27
C ALA A 13 -1.88 -4.00 3.59
N VAL A 14 -1.98 -3.66 2.32
CA VAL A 14 -3.19 -3.79 1.50
C VAL A 14 -2.89 -4.70 0.32
N GLU A 15 -3.69 -5.76 0.16
CA GLU A 15 -3.51 -6.74 -0.90
C GLU A 15 -4.85 -7.31 -1.35
N ILE A 16 -5.05 -7.54 -2.65
CA ILE A 16 -6.32 -8.05 -3.17
C ILE A 16 -6.41 -9.58 -3.09
N SER A 17 -5.27 -10.27 -3.08
CA SER A 17 -5.19 -11.73 -3.03
C SER A 17 -5.22 -12.26 -1.60
N GLU A 18 -6.28 -12.97 -1.22
CA GLU A 18 -6.37 -13.68 0.07
C GLU A 18 -5.20 -14.63 0.31
N ALA A 19 -4.73 -15.32 -0.75
CA ALA A 19 -3.59 -16.23 -0.64
C ALA A 19 -2.29 -15.47 -0.32
N ALA A 20 -2.08 -14.29 -0.90
CA ALA A 20 -0.93 -13.45 -0.59
C ALA A 20 -1.02 -12.86 0.82
N VAL A 21 -2.22 -12.47 1.26
CA VAL A 21 -2.49 -12.05 2.64
C VAL A 21 -2.15 -13.16 3.63
N ALA A 22 -2.63 -14.39 3.42
CA ALA A 22 -2.31 -15.52 4.28
C ALA A 22 -0.80 -15.78 4.35
N GLN A 23 -0.10 -15.67 3.21
CA GLN A 23 1.35 -15.82 3.16
C GLN A 23 2.06 -14.67 3.89
N PHE A 24 1.55 -13.45 3.79
CA PHE A 24 2.07 -12.29 4.50
C PHE A 24 1.92 -12.44 6.01
N GLU A 25 0.76 -12.88 6.49
CA GLU A 25 0.52 -13.16 7.92
C GLU A 25 1.45 -14.24 8.46
N ILE A 26 1.69 -15.32 7.71
CA ILE A 26 2.70 -16.33 8.05
C ILE A 26 4.07 -15.68 8.19
N ASN A 27 4.47 -14.85 7.23
CA ASN A 27 5.76 -14.16 7.26
C ASN A 27 5.87 -13.22 8.46
N VAL A 28 4.81 -12.50 8.81
CA VAL A 28 4.75 -11.64 10.01
C VAL A 28 4.89 -12.49 11.28
N ALA A 29 4.17 -13.61 11.39
CA ALA A 29 4.24 -14.50 12.55
C ALA A 29 5.63 -15.11 12.77
N LEU A 30 6.37 -15.36 11.67
CA LEU A 30 7.76 -15.84 11.75
C LEU A 30 8.73 -14.76 12.24
N ASN A 31 8.44 -13.48 11.99
CA ASN A 31 9.22 -12.35 12.49
C ASN A 31 8.74 -11.99 13.90
N ARG A 32 9.49 -12.41 14.93
CA ARG A 32 9.13 -12.32 16.37
C ARG A 32 8.93 -10.89 16.93
N ARG A 33 8.80 -9.86 16.10
CA ARG A 33 8.56 -8.47 16.50
C ARG A 33 7.34 -7.90 15.79
N GLY A 34 6.43 -7.34 16.59
CA GLY A 34 5.44 -6.38 16.12
C GLY A 34 4.23 -6.94 15.39
N SER A 35 3.87 -8.24 15.55
CA SER A 35 2.64 -8.77 14.95
C SER A 35 1.38 -7.99 15.36
N GLU A 36 1.35 -7.47 16.60
CA GLU A 36 0.25 -6.60 17.09
C GLU A 36 0.23 -5.21 16.43
N GLN A 37 1.33 -4.81 15.80
CA GLN A 37 1.50 -3.52 15.13
C GLN A 37 1.25 -3.63 13.61
N VAL A 38 0.87 -4.81 13.12
CA VAL A 38 0.58 -5.06 11.71
C VAL A 38 -0.93 -5.16 11.50
N ASN A 39 -1.45 -4.29 10.64
CA ASN A 39 -2.80 -4.38 10.11
C ASN A 39 -2.74 -4.87 8.66
N VAL A 40 -3.49 -5.91 8.32
CA VAL A 40 -3.56 -6.43 6.95
C VAL A 40 -4.99 -6.29 6.45
N MET A 41 -5.16 -5.66 5.30
CA MET A 41 -6.46 -5.39 4.70
C MET A 41 -6.54 -6.07 3.33
N THR A 42 -7.52 -6.95 3.18
CA THR A 42 -7.78 -7.62 1.90
C THR A 42 -8.76 -6.81 1.08
N GLY A 43 -8.37 -6.36 -0.12
CA GLY A 43 -9.30 -5.66 -1.02
C GLY A 43 -8.64 -4.85 -2.13
N ASP A 44 -9.46 -4.12 -2.90
CA ASP A 44 -8.97 -3.23 -3.94
C ASP A 44 -8.27 -2.02 -3.32
N ALA A 45 -7.02 -1.78 -3.73
CA ALA A 45 -6.21 -0.70 -3.19
C ALA A 45 -6.83 0.69 -3.44
N PHE A 46 -7.47 0.94 -4.59
CA PHE A 46 -8.07 2.25 -4.84
C PHE A 46 -9.23 2.54 -3.90
N GLU A 47 -10.03 1.52 -3.59
CA GLU A 47 -11.16 1.66 -2.66
C GLU A 47 -10.65 1.89 -1.24
N ILE A 48 -9.76 1.03 -0.75
CA ILE A 48 -9.21 1.13 0.61
C ILE A 48 -8.46 2.45 0.82
N LEU A 49 -7.61 2.88 -0.13
CA LEU A 49 -6.90 4.15 0.00
C LEU A 49 -7.85 5.34 0.02
N ARG A 50 -8.98 5.30 -0.70
CA ARG A 50 -9.99 6.36 -0.64
C ARG A 50 -10.70 6.39 0.70
N GLU A 51 -11.11 5.22 1.21
CA GLU A 51 -11.75 5.12 2.51
C GLU A 51 -10.84 5.65 3.64
N MET A 52 -9.55 5.29 3.60
CA MET A 52 -8.56 5.86 4.53
C MET A 52 -8.41 7.37 4.39
N ALA A 53 -8.40 7.88 3.15
CA ALA A 53 -8.25 9.31 2.91
C ALA A 53 -9.46 10.08 3.41
N ASP A 54 -10.66 9.54 3.19
CA ASP A 54 -11.93 10.09 3.67
C ASP A 54 -12.04 10.01 5.21
N ALA A 55 -11.50 8.95 5.83
CA ALA A 55 -11.38 8.81 7.29
C ALA A 55 -10.33 9.75 7.90
N GLY A 56 -9.50 10.40 7.09
CA GLY A 56 -8.47 11.32 7.55
C GLY A 56 -7.19 10.64 8.04
N GLU A 57 -6.98 9.36 7.70
CA GLU A 57 -5.78 8.60 8.07
C GLU A 57 -4.51 9.23 7.48
N ARG A 58 -3.38 9.06 8.18
CA ARG A 58 -2.08 9.59 7.75
C ARG A 58 -0.94 8.61 7.98
N PHE A 59 0.02 8.63 7.07
CA PHE A 59 1.21 7.77 7.09
C PHE A 59 2.48 8.60 6.86
N ASP A 60 3.54 8.25 7.58
CA ASP A 60 4.85 8.90 7.40
C ASP A 60 5.63 8.32 6.21
N MET A 61 5.28 7.10 5.79
CA MET A 61 5.82 6.47 4.60
C MET A 61 4.75 5.61 3.91
N ILE A 62 4.66 5.73 2.59
CA ILE A 62 3.81 4.88 1.75
C ILE A 62 4.67 4.25 0.66
N ILE A 63 4.60 2.93 0.55
CA ILE A 63 5.18 2.16 -0.56
C ILE A 63 4.02 1.75 -1.46
N LEU A 64 4.04 2.21 -2.69
CA LEU A 64 2.99 1.99 -3.67
C LEU A 64 3.56 1.21 -4.85
N ASP A 65 3.23 -0.08 -4.92
CA ASP A 65 3.64 -0.99 -6.00
C ASP A 65 2.42 -1.53 -6.75
N PRO A 66 1.73 -0.70 -7.55
CA PRO A 66 0.56 -1.13 -8.28
C PRO A 66 0.96 -2.06 -9.45
N PRO A 67 0.15 -3.09 -9.76
CA PRO A 67 0.40 -3.96 -10.90
C PRO A 67 0.38 -3.15 -12.21
N ALA A 68 1.04 -3.67 -13.24
CA ALA A 68 1.10 -3.02 -14.54
C ALA A 68 -0.31 -2.71 -15.10
N PHE A 69 -0.71 -1.44 -15.04
CA PHE A 69 -2.02 -1.00 -15.54
C PHE A 69 -2.09 -1.06 -17.08
N CYS A 70 -0.93 -1.04 -17.75
CA CYS A 70 -0.83 -1.06 -19.20
C CYS A 70 -0.58 -2.48 -19.73
N LYS A 71 -1.65 -3.20 -20.11
CA LYS A 71 -1.54 -4.53 -20.74
C LYS A 71 -1.39 -4.50 -22.27
N SER A 72 -1.49 -3.33 -22.92
CA SER A 72 -1.31 -3.15 -24.36
C SER A 72 -1.04 -1.69 -24.74
N LYS A 73 -0.42 -1.42 -25.90
CA LYS A 73 -0.10 -0.04 -26.35
C LYS A 73 -1.32 0.89 -26.43
N THR A 74 -2.51 0.36 -26.72
CA THR A 74 -3.75 1.14 -26.80
C THR A 74 -4.31 1.51 -25.42
N ALA A 75 -3.85 0.84 -24.35
CA ALA A 75 -4.27 1.09 -22.98
C ALA A 75 -3.42 2.13 -22.23
N ILE A 76 -2.33 2.63 -22.83
CA ILE A 76 -1.34 3.52 -22.18
C ILE A 76 -2.02 4.75 -21.55
N VAL A 77 -2.90 5.45 -22.27
CA VAL A 77 -3.56 6.66 -21.76
C VAL A 77 -4.42 6.36 -20.53
N LYS A 78 -5.11 5.22 -20.52
CA LYS A 78 -5.93 4.77 -19.38
C LYS A 78 -5.04 4.35 -18.20
N ALA A 79 -3.93 3.68 -18.48
CA ALA A 79 -2.95 3.29 -17.47
C ALA A 79 -2.31 4.52 -16.79
N CYS A 80 -1.90 5.53 -17.57
CA CYS A 80 -1.35 6.78 -17.02
C CYS A 80 -2.34 7.49 -16.09
N ARG A 81 -3.65 7.47 -16.42
CA ARG A 81 -4.69 8.01 -15.52
C ARG A 81 -4.76 7.22 -14.21
N GLY A 82 -4.73 5.88 -14.28
CA GLY A 82 -4.68 5.02 -13.11
C GLY A 82 -3.50 5.32 -12.19
N TYR A 83 -2.28 5.35 -12.74
CA TYR A 83 -1.06 5.68 -11.99
C TYR A 83 -1.15 7.08 -11.35
N LYS A 84 -1.63 8.08 -12.10
CA LYS A 84 -1.82 9.44 -11.57
C LYS A 84 -2.81 9.46 -10.41
N ASP A 85 -3.93 8.77 -10.55
CA ASP A 85 -5.01 8.81 -9.57
C ASP A 85 -4.61 8.10 -8.27
N ILE A 86 -3.96 6.94 -8.35
CA ILE A 86 -3.50 6.22 -7.15
C ILE A 86 -2.39 6.98 -6.42
N ASN A 87 -1.43 7.55 -7.15
CA ASN A 87 -0.38 8.38 -6.55
C ASN A 87 -0.97 9.64 -5.89
N ARG A 88 -2.00 10.25 -6.48
CA ARG A 88 -2.68 11.41 -5.90
C ARG A 88 -3.32 11.06 -4.56
N ILE A 89 -4.01 9.92 -4.47
CA ILE A 89 -4.64 9.48 -3.22
C ILE A 89 -3.56 9.15 -2.18
N ALA A 90 -2.50 8.44 -2.57
CA ALA A 90 -1.38 8.17 -1.68
C ALA A 90 -0.75 9.45 -1.11
N MET A 91 -0.57 10.50 -1.93
CA MET A 91 -0.07 11.80 -1.44
C MET A 91 -1.01 12.49 -0.45
N GLN A 92 -2.33 12.28 -0.54
CA GLN A 92 -3.29 12.82 0.43
C GLN A 92 -3.21 12.14 1.80
N LEU A 93 -2.78 10.87 1.80
CA LEU A 93 -2.56 10.07 2.98
C LEU A 93 -1.21 10.34 3.65
N LEU A 94 -0.29 11.09 3.03
CA LEU A 94 1.00 11.38 3.64
C LEU A 94 0.89 12.45 4.72
N SER A 95 1.56 12.19 5.85
CA SER A 95 1.91 13.22 6.82
C SER A 95 2.78 14.30 6.18
N PRO A 96 2.80 15.53 6.71
CA PRO A 96 3.79 16.53 6.31
C PRO A 96 5.21 15.96 6.42
N ASN A 97 6.02 16.13 5.37
CA ASN A 97 7.37 15.54 5.22
C ASN A 97 7.41 14.01 5.07
N GLY A 98 6.26 13.36 4.86
CA GLY A 98 6.19 11.93 4.60
C GLY A 98 6.84 11.53 3.26
N ILE A 99 7.21 10.26 3.16
CA ILE A 99 7.92 9.70 2.02
C ILE A 99 6.98 8.83 1.18
N LEU A 100 6.83 9.17 -0.10
CA LEU A 100 6.20 8.29 -1.09
C LEU A 100 7.26 7.55 -1.89
N VAL A 101 7.21 6.23 -1.87
CA VAL A 101 7.95 5.36 -2.78
C VAL A 101 6.94 4.78 -3.77
N SER A 102 6.97 5.19 -5.04
CA SER A 102 6.08 4.64 -6.07
C SER A 102 6.88 3.83 -7.09
N CYS A 103 6.38 2.64 -7.39
CA CYS A 103 6.85 1.75 -8.46
C CYS A 103 5.84 1.76 -9.62
N SER A 104 6.26 1.38 -10.84
CA SER A 104 5.40 1.35 -12.03
C SER A 104 5.85 0.33 -13.05
#